data_AF-A5PHB7-F1
#
_entry.id   AF-A5PHB7-F1
#
_cell.length_a   1.000
_cell.length_b   1.000
_cell.length_c   1.000
_cell.angle_alpha   90.00
_cell.angle_beta   90.00
_cell.angle_gamma   90.00
#
_symmetry.space_group_name_H-M   'P 1'
#
loop_
_entity.id
_entity.type
_entity.pdbx_description
1 polymer ?
#
loop_
_entity_poly.entity_id
_entity_poly.type
_entity_poly.pdbx_seq_one_letter_code
_entity_poly.pdbx_strand_id
1 'polypeptide(L)'
;QALIRLLNVCDKLAQKRKDKFISSELFVLAALDGNDVLAKALKKSGADKALLENTIDQIRNGQNVDDPNAEDQRQALKKFTVDLTERAEQGKLDPVIGRDDEIRRTIQVLQRRSKNNPVLIGEPGVGKTAIVEGLAQRIINNEVPEG
;
A
#
# COMPACT_ATOMS: atom_id res chain seq x y z
N GLN A 1 -13.90 -9.68 -32.51
CA GLN A 1 -13.82 -11.04 -31.92
C GLN A 1 -12.60 -11.27 -31.02
N ALA A 2 -11.46 -10.60 -31.22
CA ALA A 2 -10.27 -10.75 -30.36
C ALA A 2 -10.51 -10.35 -28.89
N LEU A 3 -11.21 -9.23 -28.65
CA LEU A 3 -11.52 -8.75 -27.29
C LEU A 3 -12.34 -9.75 -26.46
N ILE A 4 -13.32 -10.43 -27.07
CA ILE A 4 -14.14 -11.43 -26.37
C ILE A 4 -13.27 -12.61 -25.91
N ARG A 5 -12.34 -13.05 -26.78
CA ARG A 5 -11.38 -14.12 -26.41
C ARG A 5 -10.49 -13.68 -25.26
N LEU A 6 -10.02 -12.43 -25.28
CA LEU A 6 -9.21 -11.86 -24.20
C LEU A 6 -9.98 -11.85 -22.86
N LEU A 7 -11.22 -11.35 -22.84
CA LEU A 7 -12.05 -11.34 -21.64
C LEU A 7 -12.32 -12.76 -21.10
N ASN A 8 -12.48 -13.76 -21.97
CA ASN A 8 -12.60 -15.15 -21.53
C ASN A 8 -11.32 -15.70 -20.90
N VAL A 9 -10.14 -15.24 -21.34
CA VAL A 9 -8.87 -15.60 -20.69
C VAL A 9 -8.76 -14.92 -19.34
N CYS A 10 -9.17 -13.65 -19.23
CA CYS A 10 -9.22 -12.94 -17.95
C CYS A 10 -10.10 -13.68 -16.92
N ASP A 11 -11.29 -14.13 -17.33
CA ASP A 11 -12.21 -14.87 -16.48
C ASP A 11 -11.60 -16.20 -15.98
N LYS A 12 -10.93 -16.94 -16.86
CA LYS A 12 -10.19 -18.16 -16.47
C LYS A 12 -9.07 -17.86 -15.46
N LEU A 13 -8.34 -16.77 -15.64
CA LEU A 13 -7.29 -16.35 -14.71
C LEU A 13 -7.86 -15.93 -13.36
N ALA A 14 -8.98 -15.20 -13.34
CA ALA A 14 -9.69 -14.82 -12.13
C ALA A 14 -10.15 -16.06 -11.35
N GLN A 15 -10.79 -17.03 -12.03
CA GLN A 15 -11.21 -18.30 -11.43
C GLN A 15 -10.04 -19.10 -10.86
N LYS A 16 -8.91 -19.17 -11.58
CA LYS A 16 -7.68 -19.85 -11.10
C LYS A 16 -7.15 -19.22 -9.82
N ARG A 17 -7.25 -17.89 -9.70
CA ARG A 17 -6.85 -17.11 -8.52
C ARG A 17 -7.94 -17.01 -7.44
N LYS A 18 -9.12 -17.58 -7.69
CA LYS A 18 -10.31 -17.51 -6.81
C LYS A 18 -10.81 -16.08 -6.59
N ASP A 19 -10.66 -15.22 -7.58
CA ASP A 19 -11.25 -13.88 -7.60
C ASP A 19 -12.73 -13.95 -8.02
N LYS A 20 -13.58 -13.08 -7.45
CA LYS A 20 -14.98 -12.92 -7.90
C LYS A 20 -15.13 -11.94 -9.06
N PHE A 21 -14.18 -11.01 -9.21
CA PHE A 21 -14.18 -9.99 -10.25
C PHE A 21 -12.89 -10.01 -11.06
N ILE A 22 -12.98 -9.59 -12.33
CA ILE A 22 -11.82 -9.41 -13.20
C ILE A 22 -11.19 -8.05 -12.91
N SER A 23 -10.02 -8.05 -12.27
CA SER A 23 -9.21 -6.85 -12.06
C SER A 23 -8.41 -6.44 -13.30
N SER A 24 -8.07 -5.16 -13.37
CA SER A 24 -7.27 -4.50 -14.40
C SER A 24 -5.94 -5.23 -14.68
N GLU A 25 -5.29 -5.73 -13.64
CA GLU A 25 -4.00 -6.42 -13.74
C GLU A 25 -4.09 -7.80 -14.45
N LEU A 26 -5.24 -8.49 -14.34
CA LEU A 26 -5.48 -9.74 -15.07
C LEU A 26 -5.70 -9.49 -16.56
N PHE A 27 -6.27 -8.34 -16.91
CA PHE A 27 -6.42 -7.95 -18.31
C PHE A 27 -5.07 -7.77 -18.99
N VAL A 28 -4.14 -7.08 -18.34
CA VAL A 28 -2.78 -6.89 -18.86
C VAL A 28 -2.04 -8.24 -18.98
N LEU A 29 -2.20 -9.11 -17.98
CA LEU A 29 -1.61 -10.45 -18.00
C LEU A 29 -2.17 -11.31 -19.14
N ALA A 30 -3.49 -11.32 -19.32
CA ALA A 30 -4.14 -12.04 -20.41
C ALA A 30 -3.76 -11.47 -21.79
N ALA A 31 -3.59 -10.15 -21.89
CA ALA A 31 -3.20 -9.48 -23.12
C ALA A 31 -1.78 -9.88 -23.57
N LEU A 32 -0.89 -10.13 -22.61
CA LEU A 32 0.48 -10.56 -22.90
C LEU A 32 0.57 -12.00 -23.44
N ASP A 33 -0.37 -12.86 -23.04
CA ASP A 33 -0.52 -14.25 -23.52
C ASP A 33 -1.06 -14.34 -24.96
N GLY A 34 -1.59 -13.24 -25.49
CA GLY A 34 -2.05 -13.17 -26.87
C GLY A 34 -0.92 -13.23 -27.90
N ASN A 35 -1.33 -13.23 -29.17
CA ASN A 35 -0.42 -13.09 -30.33
C ASN A 35 -0.86 -11.98 -31.29
N ASP A 36 -1.64 -11.03 -30.78
CA ASP A 36 -2.14 -9.89 -31.53
C ASP A 36 -1.17 -8.70 -31.47
N VAL A 37 -1.59 -7.57 -32.06
CA VAL A 37 -0.79 -6.34 -32.10
C VAL A 37 -0.49 -5.84 -30.69
N LEU A 38 -1.43 -5.97 -29.76
CA LEU A 38 -1.27 -5.56 -28.37
C LEU A 38 -0.21 -6.40 -27.66
N ALA A 39 -0.28 -7.73 -27.76
CA ALA A 39 0.72 -8.62 -27.17
C ALA A 39 2.13 -8.33 -27.70
N LYS A 40 2.26 -8.10 -29.02
CA LYS A 40 3.55 -7.74 -29.64
C LYS A 40 4.06 -6.39 -29.17
N ALA A 41 3.18 -5.40 -29.00
CA ALA A 41 3.55 -4.09 -28.49
C ALA A 41 4.04 -4.18 -27.04
N LEU A 42 3.32 -4.89 -26.17
CA LEU A 42 3.71 -5.10 -24.77
C LEU A 42 5.08 -5.79 -24.66
N LYS A 43 5.31 -6.87 -25.42
CA LYS A 43 6.60 -7.58 -25.45
C LYS A 43 7.74 -6.70 -25.96
N LYS A 44 7.48 -5.88 -26.98
CA LYS A 44 8.48 -4.90 -27.48
C LYS A 44 8.83 -3.84 -26.44
N SER A 45 7.89 -3.47 -25.57
CA SER A 45 8.12 -2.56 -24.44
C SER A 45 8.80 -3.22 -23.25
N GLY A 46 9.21 -4.50 -23.35
CA GLY A 46 9.90 -5.22 -22.29
C GLY A 46 8.97 -5.90 -21.27
N ALA A 47 7.67 -6.00 -21.55
CA ALA A 47 6.77 -6.75 -20.67
C ALA A 47 7.08 -8.25 -20.72
N ASP A 48 7.37 -8.82 -19.55
CA ASP A 48 7.57 -10.25 -19.34
C ASP A 48 6.45 -10.83 -18.47
N LYS A 49 6.04 -12.07 -18.79
CA LYS A 49 4.91 -12.71 -18.13
C LYS A 49 5.25 -13.07 -16.68
N ALA A 50 6.42 -13.64 -16.43
CA ALA A 50 6.82 -14.05 -15.10
C ALA A 50 7.01 -12.83 -14.19
N LEU A 51 7.61 -11.75 -14.72
CA LEU A 51 7.73 -10.49 -14.02
C LEU A 51 6.36 -9.91 -13.64
N LEU A 52 5.40 -9.94 -14.57
CA LEU A 52 4.05 -9.42 -14.33
C LEU A 52 3.29 -10.27 -13.32
N GLU A 53 3.38 -11.61 -13.37
CA GLU A 53 2.78 -12.50 -12.37
C GLU A 53 3.34 -12.21 -10.97
N ASN A 54 4.66 -12.11 -10.82
CA ASN A 54 5.30 -11.77 -9.54
C ASN A 54 4.86 -10.39 -9.03
N THR A 55 4.76 -9.41 -9.92
CA THR A 55 4.33 -8.04 -9.56
C THR A 55 2.88 -8.03 -9.09
N ILE A 56 1.99 -8.77 -9.75
CA ILE A 56 0.59 -8.93 -9.35
C ILE A 56 0.51 -9.55 -7.95
N ASP A 57 1.28 -10.61 -7.71
CA ASP A 57 1.26 -11.29 -6.41
C ASP A 57 1.78 -10.37 -5.28
N GLN A 58 2.80 -9.54 -5.55
CA GLN A 58 3.30 -8.53 -4.63
C GLN A 58 2.26 -7.44 -4.33
N ILE A 59 1.63 -6.89 -5.37
CA ILE A 59 0.62 -5.82 -5.22
C ILE A 59 -0.62 -6.34 -4.48
N ARG A 60 -1.01 -7.59 -4.74
CA ARG A 60 -2.15 -8.23 -4.08
C ARG A 60 -1.84 -8.65 -2.66
N ASN A 61 -0.59 -8.97 -2.35
CA ASN A 61 -0.16 -9.49 -1.04
C ASN A 61 -1.09 -10.60 -0.51
N GLY A 62 -1.49 -11.52 -1.41
CA GLY A 62 -2.40 -12.63 -1.11
C GLY A 62 -3.89 -12.28 -1.00
N GLN A 63 -4.29 -11.04 -1.27
CA GLN A 63 -5.70 -10.64 -1.28
C GLN A 63 -6.40 -10.98 -2.61
N ASN A 64 -7.59 -11.56 -2.51
CA ASN A 64 -8.46 -11.80 -3.66
C ASN A 64 -9.26 -10.53 -4.04
N VAL A 65 -9.70 -10.47 -5.29
CA VAL A 65 -10.56 -9.39 -5.80
C VAL A 65 -12.03 -9.81 -5.61
N ASP A 66 -12.54 -9.58 -4.40
CA ASP A 66 -13.90 -9.96 -3.99
C ASP A 66 -14.90 -8.79 -3.96
N ASP A 67 -14.44 -7.57 -4.21
CA ASP A 67 -15.24 -6.33 -4.28
C ASP A 67 -14.94 -5.62 -5.61
N PRO A 68 -15.96 -5.09 -6.33
CA PRO A 68 -15.73 -4.28 -7.53
C PRO A 68 -14.79 -3.09 -7.31
N ASN A 69 -14.71 -2.56 -6.10
CA ASN A 69 -13.88 -1.42 -5.70
C ASN A 69 -12.60 -1.86 -4.97
N ALA A 70 -12.23 -3.15 -5.00
CA ALA A 70 -11.04 -3.64 -4.31
C ALA A 70 -9.77 -2.90 -4.75
N GLU A 71 -9.68 -2.49 -6.02
CA GLU A 71 -8.54 -1.71 -6.55
C GLU A 71 -8.45 -0.32 -5.89
N ASP A 72 -9.58 0.37 -5.72
CA ASP A 72 -9.65 1.68 -5.07
C ASP A 72 -9.34 1.58 -3.56
N GLN A 73 -9.80 0.51 -2.90
CA GLN A 73 -9.51 0.26 -1.49
C GLN A 73 -8.03 -0.03 -1.24
N ARG A 74 -7.36 -0.77 -2.14
CA ARG A 74 -5.91 -1.05 -2.04
C ARG A 74 -5.07 0.23 -2.04
N GLN A 75 -5.53 1.30 -2.68
CA GLN A 75 -4.82 2.58 -2.72
C GLN A 75 -5.34 3.61 -1.70
N ALA A 76 -6.23 3.22 -0.79
CA ALA A 76 -6.88 4.15 0.15
C ALA A 76 -5.87 4.90 1.04
N LEU A 77 -4.81 4.24 1.51
CA LEU A 77 -3.77 4.91 2.30
C LEU A 77 -3.08 6.02 1.49
N LYS A 78 -2.68 5.73 0.24
CA LYS A 78 -2.06 6.75 -0.62
C LYS A 78 -3.00 7.91 -0.96
N LYS A 79 -4.31 7.63 -1.06
CA LYS A 79 -5.32 8.61 -1.47
C LYS A 79 -5.79 9.51 -0.33
N PHE A 80 -5.95 8.95 0.87
CA PHE A 80 -6.63 9.62 1.99
C PHE A 80 -5.73 9.85 3.21
N THR A 81 -4.49 9.38 3.18
CA THR A 81 -3.56 9.53 4.30
C THR A 81 -2.24 10.13 3.83
N VAL A 82 -1.41 10.56 4.79
CA VAL A 82 -0.06 11.06 4.56
C VAL A 82 0.90 10.14 5.29
N ASP A 83 1.86 9.58 4.57
CA ASP A 83 2.91 8.75 5.17
C ASP A 83 3.95 9.65 5.85
N LEU A 84 3.90 9.70 7.18
CA LEU A 84 4.84 10.51 7.96
C LEU A 84 6.21 9.82 8.11
N THR A 85 6.27 8.49 8.05
CA THR A 85 7.53 7.73 8.10
C THR A 85 8.35 7.96 6.84
N GLU A 86 7.74 7.91 5.65
CA GLU A 86 8.40 8.25 4.39
C GLU A 86 8.88 9.71 4.38
N ARG A 87 8.07 10.64 4.89
CA ARG A 87 8.48 12.06 4.99
C ARG A 87 9.63 12.26 5.97
N ALA A 88 9.68 11.52 7.07
CA ALA A 88 10.78 11.54 8.03
C ALA A 88 12.08 11.02 7.38
N GLU A 89 12.00 9.89 6.67
CA GLU A 89 13.12 9.30 5.93
C GLU A 89 13.69 10.27 4.87
N GLN A 90 12.81 11.01 4.19
CA GLN A 90 13.20 12.03 3.21
C GLN A 90 13.69 13.36 3.85
N GLY A 91 13.72 13.47 5.18
CA GLY A 91 14.12 14.69 5.88
C GLY A 91 13.15 15.87 5.69
N LYS A 92 11.89 15.60 5.34
CA LYS A 92 10.84 16.61 5.05
C LYS A 92 10.01 17.01 6.28
N LEU A 93 10.37 16.52 7.46
CA LEU A 93 9.74 16.88 8.73
C LEU A 93 10.68 17.78 9.51
N ASP A 94 10.13 18.84 10.11
CA ASP A 94 10.90 19.73 10.97
C ASP A 94 11.37 18.98 12.23
N PRO A 95 12.54 19.33 12.80
CA PRO A 95 13.00 18.73 14.04
C PRO A 95 12.06 19.10 15.18
N VAL A 96 11.63 18.10 15.95
CA VAL A 96 10.69 18.31 17.06
C VAL A 96 11.45 18.69 18.33
N ILE A 97 11.11 19.86 18.90
CA ILE A 97 11.79 20.41 20.08
C ILE A 97 10.87 20.36 21.30
N GLY A 98 11.36 19.83 22.41
CA GLY A 98 10.68 19.92 23.72
C GLY A 98 9.43 19.07 23.87
N ARG A 99 9.28 17.99 23.08
CA ARG A 99 8.14 17.04 23.15
C ARG A 99 8.57 15.60 23.46
N ASP A 100 9.77 15.43 24.01
CA ASP A 100 10.37 14.11 24.22
C ASP A 100 9.58 13.22 25.17
N ASP A 101 8.97 13.81 26.21
CA ASP A 101 8.18 13.07 27.19
C ASP A 101 6.85 12.60 26.61
N GLU A 102 6.16 13.44 25.84
CA GLU A 102 4.92 13.07 25.15
C GLU A 102 5.16 12.02 24.06
N ILE A 103 6.23 12.15 23.27
CA ILE A 103 6.62 11.14 22.26
C ILE A 103 6.93 9.82 22.96
N ARG A 104 7.76 9.84 24.01
CA ARG A 104 8.10 8.63 24.79
C ARG A 104 6.84 7.98 25.38
N ARG A 105 5.90 8.78 25.90
CA ARG A 105 4.64 8.26 26.44
C ARG A 105 3.76 7.63 25.36
N THR A 106 3.71 8.23 24.18
CA THR A 106 3.01 7.69 23.00
C THR A 106 3.54 6.30 22.64
N ILE A 107 4.87 6.15 22.55
CA ILE A 107 5.53 4.86 22.28
C ILE A 107 5.17 3.81 23.35
N GLN A 108 5.26 4.17 24.63
CA GLN A 108 4.90 3.29 25.74
C GLN A 108 3.45 2.79 25.69
N VAL A 109 2.52 3.63 25.20
CA VAL A 109 1.12 3.23 25.04
C VAL A 109 0.99 2.26 23.87
N LEU A 110 1.59 2.56 22.71
CA LEU A 110 1.56 1.71 21.51
C LEU A 110 2.09 0.29 21.76
N GLN A 111 3.05 0.13 22.67
CA GLN A 111 3.66 -1.16 23.02
C GLN A 111 2.85 -2.03 23.97
N ARG A 112 1.73 -1.54 24.50
CA ARG A 112 0.90 -2.33 25.42
C ARG A 112 0.23 -3.48 24.66
N ARG A 113 0.02 -4.61 25.34
CA ARG A 113 -0.80 -5.70 24.80
C ARG A 113 -2.29 -5.37 24.72
N SER A 114 -2.77 -4.47 25.58
CA SER A 114 -4.16 -4.00 25.60
C SER A 114 -4.19 -2.49 25.85
N LYS A 115 -5.24 -1.82 25.33
CA LYS A 115 -5.36 -0.36 25.37
C LYS A 115 -4.12 0.34 24.79
N ASN A 116 -3.72 -0.12 23.60
CA ASN A 116 -2.52 0.32 22.89
C ASN A 116 -2.74 1.53 21.98
N ASN A 117 -3.93 2.12 22.01
CA ASN A 117 -4.27 3.27 21.17
C ASN A 117 -4.05 4.57 21.97
N PRO A 118 -2.99 5.35 21.71
CA PRO A 118 -2.75 6.63 22.38
C PRO A 118 -3.79 7.68 21.94
N VAL A 119 -4.17 8.56 22.87
CA VAL A 119 -5.06 9.69 22.60
C VAL A 119 -4.40 10.97 23.09
N LEU A 120 -4.10 11.89 22.17
CA LEU A 120 -3.48 13.19 22.45
C LEU A 120 -4.55 14.25 22.74
N ILE A 121 -4.67 14.64 24.01
CA ILE A 121 -5.67 15.61 24.49
C ILE A 121 -5.01 16.98 24.67
N GLY A 122 -5.74 18.04 24.36
CA GLY A 122 -5.26 19.43 24.40
C GLY A 122 -6.02 20.33 23.43
N GLU A 123 -5.85 21.64 23.56
CA GLU A 123 -6.47 22.64 22.68
C GLU A 123 -5.94 22.53 21.23
N PRO A 124 -6.67 23.01 20.22
CA PRO A 124 -6.15 23.15 18.86
C PRO A 124 -4.89 24.03 18.83
N GLY A 125 -3.90 23.69 18.01
CA GLY A 125 -2.70 24.49 17.83
C GLY A 125 -1.58 24.27 18.86
N VAL A 126 -1.78 23.46 19.90
CA VAL A 126 -0.74 23.17 20.92
C VAL A 126 0.42 22.29 20.42
N GLY A 127 0.46 21.95 19.13
CA GLY A 127 1.54 21.13 18.55
C GLY A 127 1.34 19.61 18.66
N LYS A 128 0.09 19.12 18.72
CA LYS A 128 -0.18 17.67 18.69
C LYS A 128 0.41 16.98 17.46
N THR A 129 0.38 17.66 16.30
CA THR A 129 0.98 17.17 15.05
C THR A 129 2.48 16.93 15.22
N ALA A 130 3.20 17.82 15.91
CA ALA A 130 4.63 17.67 16.15
C ALA A 130 4.96 16.41 16.98
N ILE A 131 4.06 15.97 17.88
CA ILE A 131 4.24 14.71 18.62
C ILE A 131 4.19 13.52 17.65
N VAL A 132 3.31 13.55 16.65
CA VAL A 132 3.18 12.48 15.65
C VAL A 132 4.35 12.50 14.66
N GLU A 133 4.80 13.68 14.24
CA GLU A 133 6.00 13.83 13.39
C GLU A 133 7.27 13.35 14.11
N GLY A 134 7.41 13.69 15.39
CA GLY A 134 8.53 13.23 16.22
C GLY A 134 8.48 11.72 16.47
N LEU A 135 7.29 11.14 16.59
CA LEU A 135 7.13 9.68 16.62
C LEU A 135 7.64 9.04 15.31
N ALA A 136 7.28 9.59 14.15
CA ALA A 136 7.76 9.08 12.86
C ALA A 136 9.29 9.16 12.73
N GLN A 137 9.89 10.27 13.18
CA GLN A 137 11.36 10.40 13.24
C GLN A 137 12.00 9.33 14.13
N ARG A 138 11.45 9.06 15.33
CA ARG A 138 11.98 8.01 16.22
C ARG A 138 11.86 6.61 15.64
N ILE A 139 10.79 6.33 14.89
CA ILE A 139 10.63 5.04 14.20
C ILE A 139 11.74 4.86 13.16
N ILE A 140 11.98 5.85 12.30
CA ILE A 140 13.03 5.78 11.26
C ILE A 140 14.44 5.69 11.86
N ASN A 141 14.67 6.35 12.99
CA ASN A 141 15.96 6.31 13.70
C ASN A 141 16.17 5.03 14.52
N ASN A 142 15.23 4.07 14.49
CA ASN A 142 15.25 2.87 15.33
C ASN A 142 15.33 3.17 16.85
N GLU A 143 14.74 4.28 17.28
CA GLU A 143 14.65 4.68 18.70
C GLU A 143 13.37 4.18 19.38
N VAL A 144 12.73 3.17 18.78
CA VAL A 144 11.55 2.48 19.30
C VAL A 144 11.90 1.01 19.57
N PRO A 145 11.50 0.44 20.71
CA PRO A 145 11.72 -0.98 20.98
C PRO A 145 11.15 -1.91 19.90
N GLU A 146 11.91 -2.93 19.53
CA GLU A 146 11.44 -4.06 18.73
C GLU A 146 10.52 -4.91 19.62
N GLY A 147 9.23 -4.98 19.23
CA GLY A 147 8.18 -5.71 19.96
C GLY A 147 8.07 -7.17 19.58
#